data_AF-A0AA97B4I9-F1
#
_entry.id   AF-A0AA97B4I9-F1
#
_cell.length_a   1.000
_cell.length_b   1.000
_cell.length_c   1.000
_cell.angle_alpha   90.00
_cell.angle_beta   90.00
_cell.angle_gamma   90.00
#
_symmetry.space_group_name_H-M   'P 1'
#
loop_
_entity.id
_entity.type
_entity.pdbx_description
1 polymer ?
#
loop_
_entity_poly.entity_id
_entity_poly.type
_entity_poly.pdbx_seq_one_letter_code
_entity_poly.pdbx_strand_id
1 'polypeptide(L)'
;MIRAIARKEWMELSRDGRFLGAGALVFLLATVGIAVGALHVRDSRAEREAGARLTRQHWLEQGEKNPHSAAHYGVWAFKPESVLATFDRGVEPYLGVAVYLEAHKRNATQYRPAADATAAARFGELTGAGVLQLLLPLLIILLTYSAFTTEREQGTLRLLLSSGVRRHQLVLGKALGVGLALAALLVPLFVVAVVLVVGLGGGAGVSPGELLGRLSGLALGYGLYLSGFVFLGLAVSARARTSRGPWWCCWARGWSTRCWCPGSRWTRPGRGCRCPRRRTSRGSWRRTTRRA
;
A
#
# COMPACT_ATOMS: atom_id res chain seq x y z
N MET A 1 4.74 -30.07 -6.42
CA MET A 1 5.60 -29.05 -7.09
C MET A 1 5.29 -27.62 -6.65
N ILE A 2 4.07 -27.11 -6.78
CA ILE A 2 3.71 -25.72 -6.40
C ILE A 2 4.10 -25.38 -4.96
N ARG A 3 3.78 -26.24 -3.98
CA ARG A 3 4.16 -26.06 -2.56
C ARG A 3 5.67 -25.97 -2.34
N ALA A 4 6.46 -26.73 -3.09
CA ALA A 4 7.91 -26.72 -2.97
C ALA A 4 8.51 -25.40 -3.49
N ILE A 5 7.99 -24.90 -4.62
CA ILE A 5 8.36 -23.60 -5.18
C ILE A 5 7.98 -22.48 -4.20
N ALA A 6 6.75 -22.51 -3.66
CA ALA A 6 6.29 -21.52 -2.70
C ALA A 6 7.15 -21.50 -1.42
N ARG A 7 7.50 -22.67 -0.88
CA ARG A 7 8.37 -22.78 0.29
C ARG A 7 9.77 -22.22 0.01
N LYS A 8 10.34 -22.52 -1.16
CA LYS A 8 11.64 -22.00 -1.59
C LYS A 8 11.61 -20.47 -1.69
N GLU A 9 10.60 -19.93 -2.36
CA GLU A 9 10.44 -18.48 -2.51
C GLU A 9 10.27 -17.79 -1.14
N TRP A 10 9.43 -18.35 -0.25
CA TRP A 10 9.29 -17.84 1.12
C TRP A 10 10.62 -17.82 1.87
N MET A 11 11.40 -18.91 1.82
CA MET A 11 12.69 -18.99 2.52
C MET A 11 13.71 -17.98 1.97
N GLU A 12 13.72 -17.74 0.66
CA GLU A 12 14.56 -16.72 0.04
C GLU A 12 14.15 -15.31 0.48
N LEU A 13 12.86 -15.00 0.43
CA LEU A 13 12.33 -13.69 0.85
C LEU A 13 12.53 -13.43 2.35
N SER A 14 12.31 -14.43 3.21
CA SER A 14 12.47 -14.28 4.66
C SER A 14 13.92 -14.10 5.09
N ARG A 15 14.87 -14.55 4.25
CA ARG A 15 16.32 -14.38 4.47
C ARG A 15 16.86 -13.12 3.82
N ASP A 16 16.10 -12.47 2.96
CA ASP A 16 16.47 -11.18 2.37
C ASP A 16 16.21 -10.06 3.38
N GLY A 17 17.28 -9.39 3.81
CA GLY A 17 17.19 -8.25 4.72
C GLY A 17 16.36 -7.08 4.19
N ARG A 18 16.16 -7.00 2.87
CA ARG A 18 15.29 -5.99 2.24
C ARG A 18 13.83 -6.19 2.61
N PHE A 19 13.34 -7.43 2.60
CA PHE A 19 11.96 -7.74 2.99
C PHE A 19 11.75 -7.44 4.47
N LEU A 20 12.68 -7.83 5.34
CA LEU A 20 12.60 -7.55 6.77
C LEU A 20 12.62 -6.05 7.04
N GLY A 21 13.56 -5.30 6.48
CA GLY A 21 13.67 -3.85 6.70
C GLY A 21 12.48 -3.06 6.14
N ALA A 22 12.14 -3.28 4.87
CA ALA A 22 11.03 -2.57 4.24
C ALA A 22 9.68 -3.04 4.80
N GLY A 23 9.52 -4.33 5.07
CA GLY A 23 8.32 -4.88 5.71
C GLY A 23 8.11 -4.34 7.12
N ALA A 24 9.16 -4.29 7.96
CA ALA A 24 9.08 -3.72 9.30
C ALA A 24 8.73 -2.22 9.27
N LEU A 25 9.32 -1.46 8.34
CA LEU A 25 8.97 -0.04 8.17
C LEU A 25 7.50 0.14 7.79
N VAL A 26 7.01 -0.64 6.82
CA VAL A 26 5.61 -0.61 6.39
C VAL A 26 4.67 -1.02 7.53
N PHE A 27 5.02 -2.06 8.29
CA PHE A 27 4.26 -2.51 9.46
C PHE A 27 4.16 -1.40 10.51
N LEU A 28 5.28 -0.76 10.82
CA LEU A 28 5.35 0.34 11.77
C LEU A 28 4.47 1.51 11.31
N LEU A 29 4.65 1.98 10.07
CA LEU A 29 3.88 3.10 9.52
C LEU A 29 2.38 2.79 9.47
N ALA A 30 2.00 1.57 9.08
CA ALA A 30 0.59 1.16 9.07
C ALA A 30 0.00 1.12 10.48
N THR A 31 0.74 0.57 11.45
CA THR A 31 0.32 0.52 12.85
C THR A 31 0.13 1.92 13.42
N VAL A 32 1.08 2.84 13.17
CA VAL A 32 0.99 4.23 13.59
C VAL A 32 -0.20 4.92 12.92
N GLY A 33 -0.38 4.77 11.60
CA GLY A 33 -1.51 5.37 10.89
C GLY A 33 -2.87 4.88 11.40
N ILE A 34 -3.01 3.59 11.69
CA ILE A 34 -4.24 3.03 12.28
C ILE A 34 -4.45 3.53 13.71
N ALA A 35 -3.39 3.60 14.52
CA ALA A 35 -3.48 4.12 15.89
C ALA A 35 -3.91 5.60 15.92
N VAL A 36 -3.30 6.44 15.06
CA VAL A 36 -3.67 7.85 14.90
C VAL A 36 -5.13 7.97 14.43
N GLY A 37 -5.54 7.17 13.43
CA GLY A 37 -6.93 7.13 12.99
C GLY A 37 -7.91 6.71 14.09
N ALA A 38 -7.52 5.76 14.95
CA ALA A 38 -8.36 5.28 16.04
C ALA A 38 -8.53 6.35 17.14
N LEU A 39 -7.45 7.06 17.49
CA LEU A 39 -7.50 8.19 18.41
C LEU A 39 -8.36 9.32 17.84
N HIS A 40 -8.17 9.67 16.57
CA HIS A 40 -8.96 10.69 15.88
C HIS A 40 -10.47 10.38 15.92
N VAL A 41 -10.85 9.13 15.63
CA VAL A 41 -12.25 8.70 15.66
C VAL A 41 -12.83 8.75 17.07
N ARG A 42 -12.05 8.37 18.09
CA ARG A 42 -12.47 8.45 19.49
C ARG A 42 -12.80 9.90 19.89
N ASP A 43 -11.91 10.83 19.59
CA ASP A 43 -12.08 12.24 19.96
C ASP A 43 -13.23 12.87 19.18
N SER A 44 -13.28 12.63 17.87
CA SER A 44 -14.36 13.11 16.99
C SER A 44 -15.74 12.58 17.41
N ARG A 45 -15.82 11.32 17.86
CA ARG A 45 -17.08 10.75 18.35
C ARG A 45 -17.52 11.43 19.65
N ALA A 46 -16.61 11.64 20.60
CA ALA A 46 -16.92 12.28 21.86
C ALA A 46 -17.46 13.71 21.66
N GLU A 47 -16.83 14.49 20.77
CA GLU A 47 -17.28 15.84 20.41
C GLU A 47 -18.68 15.84 19.77
N ARG A 48 -18.93 14.93 18.82
CA ARG A 48 -20.25 14.83 18.16
C ARG A 48 -21.35 14.39 19.12
N GLU A 49 -21.06 13.47 20.03
CA GLU A 49 -22.02 13.04 21.06
C GLU A 49 -22.29 14.14 22.09
N ALA A 50 -21.29 14.94 22.45
CA ALA A 50 -21.49 16.14 23.29
C ALA A 50 -22.35 17.18 22.58
N GLY A 51 -22.04 17.51 21.32
CA GLY A 51 -22.83 18.45 20.51
C GLY A 51 -24.28 17.99 20.30
N ALA A 52 -24.49 16.70 20.06
CA ALA A 52 -25.83 16.12 19.94
C ALA A 52 -26.63 16.24 21.24
N ARG A 53 -25.99 15.99 22.41
CA ARG A 53 -26.63 16.16 23.72
C ARG A 53 -26.99 17.61 24.01
N LEU A 54 -26.09 18.55 23.77
CA LEU A 54 -26.33 19.98 23.95
C LEU A 54 -27.46 20.48 23.05
N THR A 55 -27.44 20.09 21.78
CA THR A 55 -28.50 20.46 20.84
C THR A 55 -29.86 19.90 21.27
N ARG A 56 -29.88 18.66 21.75
CA ARG A 56 -31.10 18.03 22.29
C ARG A 56 -31.61 18.78 23.52
N GLN A 57 -30.74 19.19 24.44
CA GLN A 57 -31.12 19.98 25.61
C GLN A 57 -31.69 21.33 25.19
N HIS A 58 -31.02 22.07 24.31
CA HIS A 58 -31.52 23.36 23.78
C HIS A 58 -32.90 23.22 23.13
N TRP A 59 -33.16 22.12 22.41
CA TRP A 59 -34.47 21.87 21.83
C TRP A 59 -35.56 21.63 22.87
N LEU A 60 -35.25 20.91 23.95
CA LEU A 60 -36.19 20.62 25.04
C LEU A 60 -36.43 21.84 25.94
N GLU A 61 -35.42 22.69 26.10
CA GLU A 61 -35.43 23.86 27.00
C GLU A 61 -35.85 25.15 26.30
N GLN A 62 -36.37 25.08 25.07
CA GLN A 62 -36.73 26.27 24.28
C GLN A 62 -37.93 27.07 24.84
N GLY A 63 -38.58 26.58 25.89
CA GLY A 63 -39.76 27.18 26.53
C GLY A 63 -41.07 26.92 25.77
N GLU A 64 -42.16 27.50 26.26
CA GLU A 64 -43.45 27.45 25.57
C GLU A 64 -43.43 28.30 24.30
N LYS A 65 -43.57 27.64 23.15
CA LYS A 65 -43.63 28.26 21.83
C LYS A 65 -44.63 27.50 20.97
N ASN A 66 -45.25 28.19 20.00
CA ASN A 66 -46.06 27.49 19.01
C ASN A 66 -45.15 26.53 18.18
N PRO A 67 -45.66 25.37 17.72
CA PRO A 67 -44.85 24.36 17.04
C PRO A 67 -44.17 24.87 15.76
N HIS A 68 -44.77 25.85 15.07
CA HIS A 68 -44.20 26.44 13.87
C HIS A 68 -42.96 27.30 14.19
N SER A 69 -43.05 28.17 15.19
CA SER A 69 -41.94 28.99 15.69
C SER A 69 -40.83 28.13 16.28
N ALA A 70 -41.16 27.05 17.00
CA ALA A 70 -40.17 26.09 17.48
C ALA A 70 -39.35 25.49 16.33
N ALA A 71 -40.00 25.14 15.21
CA ALA A 71 -39.31 24.61 14.04
C ALA A 71 -38.35 25.61 13.35
N HIS A 72 -38.57 26.92 13.49
CA HIS A 72 -37.64 27.96 12.99
C HIS A 72 -36.39 28.13 13.86
N TYR A 73 -36.42 27.77 15.16
CA TYR A 73 -35.21 27.77 16.01
C TYR A 73 -34.26 26.61 15.71
N GLY A 74 -34.76 25.57 15.04
CA GLY A 74 -33.97 24.51 14.46
C GLY A 74 -33.13 23.67 15.42
N VAL A 75 -32.37 22.73 14.86
CA VAL A 75 -31.44 21.85 15.60
C VAL A 75 -30.25 21.47 14.73
N TRP A 76 -29.09 21.25 15.35
CA TRP A 76 -27.96 20.61 14.69
C TRP A 76 -28.11 19.10 14.65
N ALA A 77 -27.90 18.51 13.47
CA ALA A 77 -27.76 17.08 13.30
C ALA A 77 -26.32 16.75 12.91
N PHE A 78 -25.70 15.84 13.67
CA PHE A 78 -24.31 15.41 13.47
C PHE A 78 -24.27 14.06 12.78
N LYS A 79 -23.33 13.89 11.84
CA LYS A 79 -23.13 12.63 11.13
C LYS A 79 -22.41 11.61 12.02
N PRO A 80 -22.95 10.38 12.20
CA PRO A 80 -22.26 9.34 12.98
C PRO A 80 -20.98 8.87 12.26
N GLU A 81 -19.94 8.60 13.04
CA GLU A 81 -18.68 8.07 12.50
C GLU A 81 -18.82 6.59 12.09
N SER A 82 -18.23 6.24 10.95
CA SER A 82 -18.16 4.86 10.49
C SER A 82 -17.15 4.06 11.32
N VAL A 83 -17.43 2.79 11.60
CA VAL A 83 -16.47 1.89 12.26
C VAL A 83 -15.14 1.78 11.49
N LEU A 84 -15.20 1.83 10.16
CA LEU A 84 -14.00 1.75 9.33
C LEU A 84 -13.24 3.08 9.22
N ALA A 85 -13.77 4.17 9.80
CA ALA A 85 -13.11 5.48 9.81
C ALA A 85 -11.74 5.46 10.52
N THR A 86 -11.55 4.50 11.43
CA THR A 86 -10.26 4.23 12.10
C THR A 86 -9.17 3.82 11.11
N PHE A 87 -9.56 3.11 10.04
CA PHE A 87 -8.64 2.67 9.00
C PHE A 87 -8.55 3.68 7.84
N ASP A 88 -9.71 4.20 7.43
CA ASP A 88 -9.85 5.21 6.38
C ASP A 88 -11.13 6.04 6.55
N ARG A 89 -10.97 7.36 6.54
CA ARG A 89 -12.08 8.34 6.64
C ARG A 89 -12.78 8.56 5.30
N GLY A 90 -12.21 8.09 4.20
CA GLY A 90 -12.77 8.19 2.86
C GLY A 90 -13.07 9.64 2.47
N VAL A 91 -14.31 9.91 2.09
CA VAL A 91 -14.75 11.25 1.62
C VAL A 91 -15.23 12.17 2.75
N GLU A 92 -15.30 11.69 3.99
CA GLU A 92 -15.81 12.44 5.14
C GLU A 92 -15.19 13.84 5.31
N PRO A 93 -13.84 14.01 5.20
CA PRO A 93 -13.21 15.32 5.39
C PRO A 93 -13.71 16.39 4.41
N TYR A 94 -14.28 15.97 3.28
CA TYR A 94 -14.75 16.84 2.21
C TYR A 94 -16.27 17.05 2.22
N LEU A 95 -17.06 16.27 2.96
CA LEU A 95 -18.53 16.34 2.95
C LEU A 95 -19.10 17.23 4.06
N GLY A 96 -18.37 17.41 5.16
CA GLY A 96 -18.87 18.14 6.34
C GLY A 96 -19.57 17.21 7.32
N VAL A 97 -19.52 17.56 8.61
CA VAL A 97 -19.88 16.65 9.71
C VAL A 97 -21.18 17.01 10.43
N ALA A 98 -21.74 18.19 10.17
CA ALA A 98 -23.01 18.62 10.75
C ALA A 98 -23.90 19.39 9.75
N VAL A 99 -25.20 19.36 9.98
CA VAL A 99 -26.19 20.16 9.24
C VAL A 99 -27.15 20.83 10.22
N TYR A 100 -27.48 22.08 9.97
CA TYR A 100 -28.49 22.80 10.74
C TYR A 100 -29.87 22.56 10.11
N LEU A 101 -30.80 22.02 10.89
CA LEU A 101 -32.16 21.71 10.47
C LEU A 101 -33.09 22.83 10.92
N GLU A 102 -33.76 23.51 9.99
CA GLU A 102 -34.72 24.57 10.30
C GLU A 102 -35.91 24.53 9.32
N ALA A 103 -37.04 25.11 9.71
CA ALA A 103 -38.25 25.10 8.90
C ALA A 103 -38.05 25.82 7.56
N HIS A 104 -38.61 25.26 6.49
CA HIS A 104 -38.65 25.84 5.14
C HIS A 104 -37.30 26.17 4.48
N LYS A 105 -36.17 25.73 5.05
CA LYS A 105 -34.84 25.98 4.48
C LYS A 105 -34.01 24.71 4.46
N ARG A 106 -33.36 24.46 3.32
CA ARG A 106 -32.43 23.35 3.13
C ARG A 106 -31.00 23.85 3.30
N ASN A 107 -30.44 23.70 4.49
CA ASN A 107 -29.06 24.06 4.75
C ASN A 107 -28.09 23.03 4.17
N ALA A 108 -26.92 23.52 3.73
CA ALA A 108 -25.81 22.67 3.34
C ALA A 108 -25.11 22.09 4.59
N THR A 109 -24.35 21.02 4.39
CA THR A 109 -23.46 20.48 5.41
C THR A 109 -22.34 21.47 5.72
N GLN A 110 -21.99 21.58 6.99
CA GLN A 110 -21.00 22.50 7.54
C GLN A 110 -19.86 21.73 8.24
N TYR A 111 -18.82 22.46 8.64
CA TYR A 111 -17.64 21.95 9.33
C TYR A 111 -16.93 20.87 8.51
N ARG A 112 -16.31 21.26 7.41
CA ARG A 112 -15.54 20.37 6.52
C ARG A 112 -14.09 20.36 7.00
N PRO A 113 -13.58 19.29 7.64
CA PRO A 113 -12.22 19.27 8.17
C PRO A 113 -11.16 19.60 7.11
N ALA A 114 -11.40 19.21 5.86
CA ALA A 114 -10.50 19.56 4.77
C ALA A 114 -10.45 21.09 4.54
N ALA A 115 -11.57 21.81 4.62
CA ALA A 115 -11.59 23.25 4.38
C ALA A 115 -10.72 24.02 5.41
N ASP A 116 -10.72 23.56 6.66
CA ASP A 116 -9.98 24.18 7.76
C ASP A 116 -8.50 23.75 7.79
N ALA A 117 -8.13 22.71 7.04
CA ALA A 117 -6.77 22.19 6.94
C ALA A 117 -5.93 22.90 5.86
N THR A 118 -4.63 23.08 6.12
CA THR A 118 -3.66 23.55 5.13
C THR A 118 -3.47 22.53 4.01
N ALA A 119 -3.01 22.98 2.83
CA ALA A 119 -2.75 22.08 1.70
C ALA A 119 -1.77 20.94 2.07
N ALA A 120 -0.74 21.23 2.86
CA ALA A 120 0.23 20.23 3.33
C ALA A 120 -0.40 19.19 4.26
N ALA A 121 -1.30 19.60 5.15
CA ALA A 121 -2.01 18.70 6.05
C ALA A 121 -2.95 17.73 5.30
N ARG A 122 -3.48 18.14 4.13
CA ARG A 122 -4.37 17.31 3.30
C ARG A 122 -3.63 16.22 2.50
N PHE A 123 -2.42 16.50 2.02
CA PHE A 123 -1.63 15.54 1.21
C PHE A 123 -0.86 14.51 2.03
N GLY A 124 -0.71 14.73 3.34
CA GLY A 124 0.13 13.93 4.24
C GLY A 124 -0.61 13.24 5.38
N GLU A 125 -1.94 13.12 5.33
CA GLU A 125 -2.68 12.42 6.39
C GLU A 125 -2.29 10.92 6.37
N LEU A 126 -1.53 10.52 7.38
CA LEU A 126 -1.03 9.14 7.51
C LEU A 126 -2.18 8.24 7.97
N THR A 127 -2.86 7.61 7.01
CA THR A 127 -3.92 6.64 7.29
C THR A 127 -3.44 5.21 7.05
N GLY A 128 -4.08 4.24 7.71
CA GLY A 128 -3.83 2.81 7.46
C GLY A 128 -4.06 2.45 5.98
N ALA A 129 -5.11 3.00 5.38
CA ALA A 129 -5.38 2.85 3.96
C ALA A 129 -4.28 3.43 3.07
N GLY A 130 -3.79 4.64 3.37
CA GLY A 130 -2.72 5.28 2.60
C GLY A 130 -1.46 4.43 2.57
N VAL A 131 -1.07 3.84 3.71
CA VAL A 131 0.07 2.93 3.77
C VAL A 131 -0.16 1.67 2.92
N LEU A 132 -1.36 1.08 2.98
CA LEU A 132 -1.70 -0.13 2.20
C LEU A 132 -1.88 0.12 0.70
N GLN A 133 -2.32 1.30 0.30
CA GLN A 133 -2.54 1.66 -1.10
C GLN A 133 -1.26 2.20 -1.77
N LEU A 134 -0.37 2.83 -1.01
CA LEU A 134 0.86 3.40 -1.56
C LEU A 134 2.06 2.49 -1.29
N LEU A 135 2.36 2.19 -0.03
CA LEU A 135 3.63 1.53 0.32
C LEU A 135 3.63 0.03 0.04
N LEU A 136 2.51 -0.67 0.24
CA LEU A 136 2.44 -2.11 -0.02
C LEU A 136 2.64 -2.47 -1.50
N PRO A 137 2.03 -1.79 -2.48
CA PRO A 137 2.33 -2.02 -3.89
C PRO A 137 3.79 -1.80 -4.25
N LEU A 138 4.43 -0.76 -3.68
CA LEU A 138 5.85 -0.51 -3.85
C LEU A 138 6.69 -1.66 -3.28
N LEU A 139 6.35 -2.15 -2.09
CA LEU A 139 6.97 -3.32 -1.49
C LEU A 139 6.79 -4.55 -2.39
N ILE A 140 5.59 -4.82 -2.89
CA ILE A 140 5.31 -5.96 -3.78
C ILE A 140 6.17 -5.87 -5.04
N ILE A 141 6.28 -4.69 -5.65
CA ILE A 141 7.13 -4.47 -6.81
C ILE A 141 8.59 -4.80 -6.43
N LEU A 142 9.08 -4.32 -5.28
CA LEU A 142 10.43 -4.62 -4.80
C LEU A 142 10.67 -6.12 -4.53
N LEU A 143 9.67 -6.88 -4.08
CA LEU A 143 9.83 -8.31 -3.83
C LEU A 143 9.76 -9.13 -5.13
N THR A 144 8.90 -8.72 -6.05
CA THR A 144 8.66 -9.46 -7.30
C THR A 144 9.67 -9.12 -8.40
N TYR A 145 10.44 -8.04 -8.25
CA TYR A 145 11.25 -7.53 -9.35
C TYR A 145 12.26 -8.55 -9.88
N SER A 146 12.96 -9.20 -8.96
CA SER A 146 14.00 -10.18 -9.27
C SER A 146 13.50 -11.61 -9.40
N ALA A 147 12.19 -11.86 -9.20
CA ALA A 147 11.64 -13.19 -9.02
C ALA A 147 11.93 -14.15 -10.18
N PHE A 148 11.85 -13.70 -11.43
CA PHE A 148 12.19 -14.50 -12.60
C PHE A 148 13.56 -14.15 -13.21
N THR A 149 14.03 -12.92 -13.04
CA THR A 149 15.31 -12.49 -13.65
C THR A 149 16.50 -13.18 -13.00
N THR A 150 16.48 -13.37 -11.67
CA THR A 150 17.57 -14.05 -10.96
C THR A 150 17.71 -15.51 -11.39
N GLU A 151 16.58 -16.24 -11.51
CA GLU A 151 16.59 -17.63 -11.99
C GLU A 151 16.97 -17.76 -13.47
N ARG A 152 16.71 -16.73 -14.28
CA ARG A 152 17.17 -16.66 -15.67
C ARG A 152 18.68 -16.46 -15.76
N GLU A 153 19.21 -15.52 -14.97
CA GLU A 153 20.63 -15.19 -14.95
C GLU A 153 21.47 -16.35 -14.40
N GLN A 154 20.94 -17.08 -13.42
CA GLN A 154 21.57 -18.29 -12.87
C GLN A 154 21.38 -19.55 -13.75
N GLY A 155 20.57 -19.47 -14.81
CA GLY A 155 20.27 -20.61 -15.68
C GLY A 155 19.35 -21.68 -15.09
N THR A 156 18.96 -21.55 -13.81
CA THR A 156 18.10 -22.51 -13.09
C THR A 156 16.69 -22.57 -13.67
N LEU A 157 16.18 -21.49 -14.29
CA LEU A 157 14.87 -21.49 -14.93
C LEU A 157 14.79 -22.51 -16.09
N ARG A 158 15.85 -22.64 -16.90
CA ARG A 158 15.86 -23.61 -18.01
C ARG A 158 15.87 -25.04 -17.48
N LEU A 159 16.62 -25.28 -16.41
CA LEU A 159 16.69 -26.58 -15.74
C LEU A 159 15.32 -27.01 -15.18
N LEU A 160 14.60 -26.08 -14.54
CA LEU A 160 13.25 -26.33 -14.01
C LEU A 160 12.23 -26.64 -15.12
N LEU A 161 12.36 -25.99 -16.27
CA LEU A 161 11.48 -26.29 -17.41
C LEU A 161 11.83 -27.62 -18.09
N SER A 162 13.11 -28.02 -18.12
CA SER A 162 13.51 -29.33 -18.65
C SER A 162 13.14 -30.50 -17.74
N SER A 163 12.97 -30.27 -16.44
CA SER A 163 12.52 -31.30 -15.49
C SER A 163 10.99 -31.51 -15.47
N GLY A 164 10.27 -30.96 -16.45
CA GLY A 164 8.83 -31.20 -16.65
C GLY A 164 7.89 -30.26 -15.90
N VAL A 165 8.40 -29.22 -15.23
CA VAL A 165 7.55 -28.23 -14.54
C VAL A 165 6.84 -27.34 -15.55
N ARG A 166 5.50 -27.28 -15.46
CA ARG A 166 4.70 -26.42 -16.35
C ARG A 166 4.82 -24.94 -15.95
N ARG A 167 4.77 -24.03 -16.93
CA ARG A 167 4.93 -22.57 -16.70
C ARG A 167 3.93 -21.99 -15.69
N HIS A 168 2.68 -22.45 -15.69
CA HIS A 168 1.67 -21.99 -14.73
C HIS A 168 2.00 -22.41 -13.29
N GLN A 169 2.63 -23.57 -13.09
CA GLN A 169 3.04 -24.04 -11.76
C GLN A 169 4.15 -23.18 -11.17
N LEU A 170 5.04 -22.64 -12.02
CA LEU A 170 6.07 -21.67 -11.60
C LEU A 170 5.44 -20.35 -11.16
N VAL A 171 4.53 -19.79 -11.97
CA VAL A 171 3.87 -18.51 -11.66
C VAL A 171 3.05 -18.64 -10.38
N LEU A 172 2.21 -19.67 -10.25
CA LEU A 172 1.39 -19.89 -9.06
C LEU A 172 2.24 -20.18 -7.82
N GLY A 173 3.33 -20.96 -7.97
CA GLY A 173 4.25 -21.23 -6.86
C GLY A 173 4.92 -19.95 -6.34
N LYS A 174 5.39 -19.08 -7.24
CA LYS A 174 5.98 -17.79 -6.87
C LYS A 174 4.95 -16.83 -6.28
N ALA A 175 3.75 -16.75 -6.87
CA ALA A 175 2.66 -15.93 -6.35
C ALA A 175 2.26 -16.36 -4.93
N LEU A 176 2.19 -17.67 -4.66
CA LEU A 176 1.92 -18.18 -3.31
C LEU A 176 3.07 -17.90 -2.33
N GLY A 177 4.32 -17.97 -2.77
CA GLY A 177 5.47 -17.63 -1.93
C GLY A 177 5.49 -16.16 -1.51
N VAL A 178 5.29 -15.25 -2.47
CA VAL A 178 5.14 -13.80 -2.20
C VAL A 178 3.88 -13.55 -1.38
N GLY A 179 2.77 -14.22 -1.69
CA GLY A 179 1.52 -14.14 -0.94
C GLY A 179 1.69 -14.55 0.52
N LEU A 180 2.50 -15.59 0.81
CA LEU A 180 2.82 -16.00 2.18
C LEU A 180 3.66 -14.94 2.89
N ALA A 181 4.65 -14.34 2.20
CA ALA A 181 5.44 -13.22 2.71
C ALA A 181 4.56 -12.03 3.11
N LEU A 182 3.63 -11.65 2.23
CA LEU A 182 2.65 -10.61 2.51
C LEU A 182 1.68 -11.01 3.63
N ALA A 183 1.21 -12.26 3.68
CA ALA A 183 0.33 -12.72 4.73
C ALA A 183 1.00 -12.66 6.10
N ALA A 184 2.28 -13.03 6.21
CA ALA A 184 3.04 -12.91 7.45
C ALA A 184 3.17 -11.46 7.95
N LEU A 185 3.11 -10.49 7.06
CA LEU A 185 3.09 -9.05 7.38
C LEU A 185 1.67 -8.55 7.70
N LEU A 186 0.68 -8.93 6.90
CA LEU A 186 -0.67 -8.37 6.92
C LEU A 186 -1.57 -9.01 7.98
N VAL A 187 -1.41 -10.30 8.28
CA VAL A 187 -2.20 -10.99 9.32
C VAL A 187 -1.99 -10.34 10.70
N PRO A 188 -0.75 -10.16 11.21
CA PRO A 188 -0.56 -9.48 12.50
C PRO A 188 -1.03 -8.02 12.45
N LEU A 189 -0.84 -7.33 11.32
CA LEU A 189 -1.33 -5.95 11.16
C LEU A 189 -2.85 -5.87 11.24
N PHE A 190 -3.55 -6.84 10.63
CA PHE A 190 -5.00 -6.95 10.70
C PHE A 190 -5.48 -7.23 12.13
N VAL A 191 -4.79 -8.10 12.87
CA VAL A 191 -5.10 -8.34 14.29
C VAL A 191 -4.94 -7.05 15.10
N VAL A 192 -3.84 -6.31 14.91
CA VAL A 192 -3.62 -5.01 15.55
C VAL A 192 -4.73 -4.02 15.20
N ALA A 193 -5.16 -3.97 13.95
CA ALA A 193 -6.25 -3.11 13.50
C ALA A 193 -7.57 -3.45 14.21
N VAL A 194 -7.92 -4.74 14.30
CA VAL A 194 -9.12 -5.20 15.00
C VAL A 194 -9.06 -4.85 16.48
N VAL A 195 -7.92 -5.08 17.13
CA VAL A 195 -7.72 -4.76 18.56
C VAL A 195 -7.88 -3.27 18.80
N LEU A 196 -7.32 -2.40 17.94
CA LEU A 196 -7.45 -0.95 18.08
C LEU A 196 -8.90 -0.48 17.87
N VAL A 197 -9.59 -1.00 16.84
CA VAL A 197 -10.99 -0.65 16.55
C VAL A 197 -11.91 -1.05 17.70
N VAL A 198 -11.75 -2.26 18.23
CA VAL A 198 -12.58 -2.76 19.34
C VAL A 198 -12.21 -2.09 20.66
N GLY A 199 -10.91 -1.98 20.96
CA GLY A 199 -10.40 -1.44 22.23
C GLY A 199 -10.68 0.04 22.44
N LEU A 200 -10.80 0.83 21.36
CA LEU A 200 -11.11 2.26 21.44
C LEU A 200 -12.61 2.56 21.24
N GLY A 201 -13.46 1.53 21.29
CA GLY A 201 -14.92 1.67 21.21
C GLY A 201 -15.46 1.92 19.81
N GLY A 202 -14.64 1.82 18.75
CA GLY A 202 -15.03 2.05 17.36
C GLY A 202 -16.18 1.15 16.86
N GLY A 203 -16.44 0.02 17.53
CA GLY A 203 -17.57 -0.89 17.27
C GLY A 203 -18.79 -0.72 18.18
N ALA A 204 -18.82 0.24 19.10
CA ALA A 204 -19.96 0.44 20.00
C ALA A 204 -21.23 0.76 19.18
N GLY A 205 -22.25 -0.10 19.30
CA GLY A 205 -23.53 0.03 18.59
C GLY A 205 -23.65 -0.77 17.29
N VAL A 206 -22.61 -1.51 16.86
CA VAL A 206 -22.66 -2.36 15.66
C VAL A 206 -22.73 -3.84 16.07
N SER A 207 -23.60 -4.60 15.41
CA SER A 207 -23.70 -6.04 15.66
C SER A 207 -22.37 -6.75 15.29
N PRO A 208 -21.95 -7.79 16.04
CA PRO A 208 -20.71 -8.52 15.72
C PRO A 208 -20.69 -9.08 14.28
N GLY A 209 -21.84 -9.51 13.78
CA GLY A 209 -21.99 -9.99 12.40
C GLY A 209 -21.76 -8.90 11.36
N GLU A 210 -22.25 -7.69 11.59
CA GLU A 210 -22.04 -6.57 10.69
C GLU A 210 -20.57 -6.10 10.71
N LEU A 211 -19.95 -6.05 11.89
CA LEU A 211 -18.53 -5.75 12.02
C LEU A 211 -17.68 -6.75 11.22
N LEU A 212 -17.97 -8.05 11.36
CA LEU A 212 -17.29 -9.10 10.62
C LEU A 212 -17.52 -8.97 9.10
N GLY A 213 -18.73 -8.62 8.67
CA GLY A 213 -19.06 -8.34 7.28
C GLY A 213 -18.22 -7.19 6.69
N ARG A 214 -18.10 -6.08 7.43
CA ARG A 214 -17.30 -4.91 7.02
C ARG A 214 -15.80 -5.24 6.96
N LEU A 215 -15.27 -5.93 7.98
CA LEU A 215 -13.87 -6.33 8.05
C LEU A 215 -13.49 -7.37 6.99
N SER A 216 -14.37 -8.34 6.73
CA SER A 216 -14.17 -9.32 5.67
C SER A 216 -14.21 -8.67 4.28
N GLY A 217 -15.14 -7.74 4.05
CA GLY A 217 -15.16 -6.93 2.83
C GLY A 217 -13.86 -6.15 2.62
N LEU A 218 -13.35 -5.53 3.68
CA LEU A 218 -12.05 -4.83 3.67
C LEU A 218 -10.90 -5.79 3.31
N ALA A 219 -10.82 -6.93 4.01
CA ALA A 219 -9.77 -7.92 3.80
C ALA A 219 -9.81 -8.53 2.38
N LEU A 220 -11.00 -8.80 1.85
CA LEU A 220 -11.19 -9.30 0.48
C LEU A 220 -10.81 -8.23 -0.55
N GLY A 221 -11.24 -6.99 -0.36
CA GLY A 221 -10.91 -5.88 -1.27
C GLY A 221 -9.40 -5.65 -1.38
N TYR A 222 -8.72 -5.53 -0.24
CA TYR A 222 -7.26 -5.39 -0.21
C TYR A 222 -6.55 -6.66 -0.69
N GLY A 223 -7.07 -7.85 -0.38
CA GLY A 223 -6.52 -9.12 -0.86
C GLY A 223 -6.52 -9.21 -2.39
N LEU A 224 -7.63 -8.84 -3.03
CA LEU A 224 -7.74 -8.79 -4.49
C LEU A 224 -6.82 -7.72 -5.10
N TYR A 225 -6.82 -6.51 -4.51
CA TYR A 225 -5.96 -5.41 -4.92
C TYR A 225 -4.47 -5.80 -4.91
N LEU A 226 -3.97 -6.32 -3.79
CA LEU A 226 -2.57 -6.71 -3.65
C LEU A 226 -2.23 -7.93 -4.50
N SER A 227 -3.16 -8.88 -4.66
CA SER A 227 -2.98 -10.00 -5.61
C SER A 227 -2.79 -9.51 -7.04
N GLY A 228 -3.54 -8.50 -7.46
CA GLY A 228 -3.35 -7.83 -8.76
C GLY A 228 -1.93 -7.30 -8.93
N PHE A 229 -1.39 -6.61 -7.92
CA PHE A 229 -0.01 -6.14 -7.92
C PHE A 229 1.03 -7.26 -7.93
N VAL A 230 0.80 -8.36 -7.23
CA VAL A 230 1.69 -9.54 -7.25
C VAL A 230 1.75 -10.12 -8.67
N PHE A 231 0.60 -10.35 -9.31
CA PHE A 231 0.56 -10.86 -10.67
C PHE A 231 1.19 -9.88 -11.68
N LEU A 232 0.95 -8.57 -11.51
CA LEU A 232 1.56 -7.53 -12.33
C LEU A 232 3.09 -7.55 -12.20
N GLY A 233 3.62 -7.55 -10.97
CA GLY A 233 5.05 -7.59 -10.70
C GLY A 233 5.73 -8.85 -11.26
N LEU A 234 5.10 -10.01 -11.08
CA LEU A 234 5.57 -11.27 -11.67
C LEU A 234 5.54 -11.25 -13.21
N ALA A 235 4.49 -10.68 -13.81
CA ALA A 235 4.38 -10.57 -15.26
C ALA A 235 5.45 -9.65 -15.86
N VAL A 236 5.80 -8.56 -15.17
CA VAL A 236 6.90 -7.65 -15.55
C VAL A 236 8.24 -8.37 -15.42
N SER A 237 8.49 -9.01 -14.27
CA SER A 237 9.73 -9.77 -14.04
C SER A 237 9.93 -10.90 -15.06
N ALA A 238 8.85 -11.59 -15.44
CA ALA A 238 8.88 -12.63 -16.46
C ALA A 238 9.15 -12.09 -17.88
N ARG A 239 8.86 -10.82 -18.18
CA ARG A 239 9.19 -10.20 -19.48
C ARG A 239 10.59 -9.60 -19.49
N ALA A 240 11.11 -9.19 -18.35
CA ALA A 240 12.45 -8.63 -18.23
C ALA A 240 13.54 -9.68 -18.58
N ARG A 241 14.60 -9.22 -19.27
CA ARG A 241 15.75 -10.05 -19.67
C ARG A 241 16.94 -9.95 -18.73
N THR A 242 16.99 -8.88 -17.93
CA THR A 242 18.09 -8.56 -17.01
C THR A 242 17.52 -7.83 -15.81
N SER A 243 18.05 -8.11 -14.62
CA SER A 243 17.72 -7.44 -13.37
C SER A 243 18.25 -6.00 -13.29
N ARG A 244 19.24 -5.64 -14.13
CA ARG A 244 19.99 -4.37 -14.10
C ARG A 244 19.44 -3.28 -15.02
N GLY A 245 18.39 -3.56 -15.79
CA GLY A 245 17.68 -2.52 -16.55
C GLY A 245 16.81 -1.68 -15.60
N PRO A 246 16.84 -0.34 -15.65
CA PRO A 246 15.96 0.48 -14.83
C PRO A 246 14.51 0.06 -15.07
N TRP A 247 13.79 -0.33 -14.02
CA TRP A 247 12.40 -0.77 -14.08
C TRP A 247 11.48 0.27 -14.73
N TRP A 248 11.80 1.55 -14.52
CA TRP A 248 11.19 2.70 -15.18
C TRP A 248 11.35 2.70 -16.71
N CYS A 249 12.45 2.19 -17.25
CA CYS A 249 12.65 2.08 -18.70
C CYS A 249 11.78 1.00 -19.35
N CYS A 250 11.30 -0.02 -18.61
CA CYS A 250 10.35 -0.99 -19.15
C CYS A 250 8.90 -0.51 -19.04
N TRP A 251 8.57 0.28 -18.01
CA TRP A 251 7.23 0.84 -17.84
C TRP A 251 6.97 2.00 -18.82
N ALA A 252 7.94 2.90 -19.03
CA ALA A 252 7.85 3.99 -20.01
C ALA A 252 7.98 3.53 -21.48
N ARG A 253 8.48 2.31 -21.74
CA ARG A 253 8.64 1.74 -23.09
C ARG A 253 7.63 0.63 -23.40
N GLY A 254 6.40 0.78 -22.91
CA GLY A 254 5.29 0.17 -23.61
C GLY A 254 5.24 0.74 -25.02
N TRP A 255 5.87 0.04 -25.99
CA TRP A 255 5.55 0.00 -27.43
C TRP A 255 6.72 -0.02 -28.44
N SER A 256 8.00 0.01 -28.05
CA SER A 256 9.07 -0.20 -29.06
C SER A 256 10.12 -1.22 -28.63
N THR A 257 10.32 -2.20 -29.51
CA THR A 257 10.97 -3.49 -29.32
C THR A 257 12.49 -3.47 -29.15
N ARG A 258 13.11 -2.35 -28.75
CA ARG A 258 14.58 -2.26 -28.66
C ARG A 258 15.04 -1.58 -27.37
N CYS A 259 15.55 -2.38 -26.44
CA CYS A 259 16.38 -1.89 -25.34
C CYS A 259 17.74 -1.51 -25.92
N TRP A 260 17.99 -0.20 -25.99
CA TRP A 260 19.26 0.38 -26.42
C TRP A 260 20.20 0.45 -25.21
N CYS A 261 21.37 -0.19 -25.30
CA CYS A 261 22.46 0.01 -24.33
C CYS A 261 23.29 1.23 -24.80
N PRO A 262 23.35 2.32 -24.03
CA PRO A 262 24.29 3.40 -24.31
C PRO A 262 25.71 2.89 -23.96
N GLY A 263 26.53 2.64 -24.98
CA GLY A 263 27.95 2.33 -24.81
C GLY A 263 28.54 1.27 -25.76
N SER A 264 27.74 0.52 -26.53
CA SER A 264 28.30 -0.43 -27.50
C SER A 264 28.65 0.27 -28.81
N ARG A 265 29.94 0.54 -29.01
CA ARG A 265 30.48 0.91 -30.32
C ARG A 265 30.17 -0.22 -31.31
N TRP A 266 29.57 0.14 -32.43
CA TRP A 266 29.12 -0.76 -33.49
C TRP A 266 30.23 -1.70 -33.95
N THR A 267 30.04 -3.02 -33.76
CA THR A 267 30.75 -4.04 -34.53
C THR A 267 29.72 -4.94 -35.21
N ARG A 268 29.96 -5.21 -36.50
CA ARG A 268 29.08 -5.90 -37.45
C ARG A 268 28.59 -7.28 -36.95
N PRO A 269 27.42 -7.75 -37.43
CA PRO A 269 26.79 -8.99 -36.96
C PRO A 269 27.62 -10.21 -37.38
N GLY A 270 27.93 -11.11 -36.45
CA GLY A 270 28.51 -12.43 -36.77
C GLY A 270 29.53 -13.01 -35.79
N ARG A 271 29.95 -12.30 -34.72
CA ARG A 271 30.83 -12.89 -33.69
C ARG A 271 30.31 -12.58 -32.29
N GLY A 272 30.17 -13.63 -31.48
CA GLY A 272 29.63 -13.55 -30.12
C GLY A 272 30.35 -12.51 -29.25
N CYS A 273 29.59 -11.91 -28.33
CA CYS A 273 30.06 -10.91 -27.39
C CYS A 273 31.24 -11.45 -26.56
N ARG A 274 32.47 -11.01 -26.84
CA ARG A 274 33.60 -11.16 -25.92
C ARG A 274 33.64 -9.95 -24.99
N CYS A 275 33.58 -10.23 -23.70
CA CYS A 275 33.84 -9.23 -22.66
C CYS A 275 35.35 -8.88 -22.69
N PRO A 276 35.75 -7.59 -22.75
CA PRO A 276 37.16 -7.24 -22.78
C PRO A 276 37.81 -7.53 -21.42
N ARG A 277 38.82 -8.42 -21.41
CA ARG A 277 39.73 -8.59 -20.27
C ARG A 277 40.38 -7.24 -19.96
N ARG A 278 40.26 -6.76 -18.72
CA ARG A 278 41.05 -5.63 -18.20
C ARG A 278 42.54 -5.92 -18.43
N ARG A 279 43.18 -5.14 -19.31
CA ARG A 279 44.65 -5.07 -19.38
C ARG A 279 45.13 -4.37 -18.11
N THR A 280 45.69 -5.13 -17.18
CA THR A 280 46.55 -4.60 -16.12
C THR A 280 47.84 -4.11 -16.77
N SER A 281 48.03 -2.79 -16.87
CA SER A 281 49.31 -2.19 -17.24
C SER A 281 50.28 -2.34 -16.07
N ARG A 282 51.12 -3.39 -16.10
CA ARG A 282 52.36 -3.43 -15.32
C ARG A 282 53.29 -2.37 -15.91
N GLY A 283 53.54 -1.29 -15.16
CA GLY A 283 54.56 -0.31 -15.49
C GLY A 283 55.94 -0.90 -15.28
N SER A 284 56.71 -1.07 -16.34
CA SER A 284 58.16 -1.33 -16.29
C SER A 284 58.89 -0.05 -16.67
N TRP A 285 59.43 0.69 -15.70
CA TRP A 285 60.39 1.76 -15.98
C TRP A 285 61.80 1.21 -15.82
N ARG A 286 62.47 1.06 -16.98
CA ARG A 286 63.90 0.78 -17.10
C ARG A 286 64.69 1.98 -16.60
N ARG A 287 65.74 1.70 -15.81
CA ARG A 287 66.86 2.61 -15.55
C ARG A 287 67.61 2.85 -16.86
N THR A 288 67.83 4.11 -17.22
CA THR A 288 68.83 4.53 -18.21
C THR A 288 69.79 5.51 -17.55
N THR A 289 71.04 5.07 -17.51
CA THR A 289 72.26 5.81 -17.19
C THR A 289 72.76 6.58 -18.41
N ARG A 290 73.24 7.83 -18.20
CA ARG A 290 74.35 8.54 -18.91
C ARG A 290 74.34 10.00 -18.40
N ARG A 291 75.35 10.45 -17.64
CA ARG A 291 76.60 11.11 -18.09
C ARG A 291 76.34 12.23 -19.10
N ALA A 292 76.31 13.48 -18.65
CA ALA A 292 77.43 14.44 -18.64
C ALA A 292 77.03 15.61 -17.72
#